data_AF-A0A934EQJ7-F1
#
_entry.id   AF-A0A934EQJ7-F1
#
_cell.length_a   1.000
_cell.length_b   1.000
_cell.length_c   1.000
_cell.angle_alpha   90.00
_cell.angle_beta   90.00
_cell.angle_gamma   90.00
#
_symmetry.space_group_name_H-M   'P 1'
#
loop_
_entity.id
_entity.type
_entity.pdbx_description
1 polymer ?
#
loop_
_entity_poly.entity_id
_entity_poly.type
_entity_poly.pdbx_seq_one_letter_code
_entity_poly.pdbx_strand_id
1 'polypeptide(L)'
;MRPIWSTGWAFPLPALVDFAAIVMKWRVSLLSVLLLVLFPWFSILSAQSSSEHHQVSLSTGATHDAYAEHGGGGWEGSAQGVAYSEFNHRFAGLFVLLFGLTELGYSLRYPLPSWTRLVLPGAFGVIGAYLLVWSDHEAWPIGSLTLEQTFSGQDPEIIQHKFYGIFAATAAVSETLRRIGWACHPIWAAPLVIGAMIGGLLLFWHSHGNHPANQTIELHHMLLGSLGVGAALSSAMVSWGSGASSLPVKKWDLAWAVFVILIGIQLLLYFE
;
A
#
# COMPACT_ATOMS: atom_id res chain seq x y z
N MET A 1 -34.28 -35.34 -9.39
CA MET A 1 -33.41 -34.16 -9.65
C MET A 1 -33.50 -33.26 -8.42
N ARG A 2 -32.40 -33.06 -7.70
CA ARG A 2 -32.33 -32.22 -6.48
C ARG A 2 -31.74 -30.85 -6.85
N PRO A 3 -32.15 -29.74 -6.22
CA PRO A 3 -31.67 -28.42 -6.58
C PRO A 3 -30.26 -28.17 -6.06
N ILE A 4 -29.52 -27.40 -6.86
CA ILE A 4 -28.14 -26.96 -6.65
C ILE A 4 -28.12 -25.83 -5.62
N TRP A 5 -27.30 -26.03 -4.60
CA TRP A 5 -26.83 -25.14 -3.54
C TRP A 5 -26.98 -23.63 -3.77
N SER A 6 -27.62 -22.95 -2.80
CA SER A 6 -27.53 -21.50 -2.60
C SER A 6 -26.20 -21.16 -1.89
N THR A 7 -25.29 -20.46 -2.57
CA THR A 7 -24.10 -19.88 -1.95
C THR A 7 -24.48 -18.65 -1.13
N GLY A 8 -24.22 -18.70 0.18
CA GLY A 8 -24.60 -17.69 1.16
C GLY A 8 -23.75 -16.42 1.16
N TRP A 9 -23.73 -15.66 0.06
CA TRP A 9 -23.19 -14.29 0.01
C TRP A 9 -24.08 -13.26 -0.70
N ALA A 10 -25.26 -13.66 -1.19
CA ALA A 10 -26.24 -12.74 -1.73
C ALA A 10 -27.29 -12.38 -0.67
N PHE A 11 -27.15 -11.22 -0.01
CA PHE A 11 -28.27 -10.59 0.68
C PHE A 11 -29.14 -9.85 -0.35
N PRO A 12 -30.48 -9.95 -0.30
CA PRO A 12 -31.35 -9.16 -1.14
C PRO A 12 -31.20 -7.68 -0.79
N LEU A 13 -31.04 -6.83 -1.81
CA LEU A 13 -31.03 -5.37 -1.66
C LEU A 13 -32.37 -4.91 -1.04
N PRO A 14 -32.39 -4.19 0.09
CA PRO A 14 -33.62 -3.53 0.52
C PRO A 14 -33.92 -2.36 -0.43
N ALA A 15 -35.19 -2.25 -0.81
CA ALA A 15 -35.73 -1.16 -1.60
C ALA A 15 -35.38 0.21 -0.98
N LEU A 16 -35.16 1.18 -1.86
CA LEU A 16 -34.88 2.60 -1.58
C LEU A 16 -35.66 3.15 -0.36
N VAL A 17 -34.94 3.50 0.70
CA VAL A 17 -35.46 4.31 1.81
C VAL A 17 -34.58 5.56 1.96
N ASP A 18 -35.24 6.71 1.78
CA ASP A 18 -34.87 8.11 2.03
C ASP A 18 -33.40 8.54 1.93
N PHE A 19 -33.04 8.93 0.72
CA PHE A 19 -31.76 9.55 0.33
C PHE A 19 -31.42 10.83 1.13
N ALA A 20 -32.42 11.60 1.59
CA ALA A 20 -32.21 12.93 2.16
C ALA A 20 -31.67 12.92 3.61
N ALA A 21 -32.11 11.99 4.46
CA ALA A 21 -31.63 11.87 5.84
C ALA A 21 -30.22 11.26 5.93
N ILE A 22 -29.87 10.43 4.93
CA ILE A 22 -28.56 9.82 4.75
C ILE A 22 -27.53 10.92 4.41
N VAL A 23 -27.79 11.80 3.44
CA VAL A 23 -26.81 12.82 3.01
C VAL A 23 -26.33 13.75 4.15
N MET A 24 -27.18 14.07 5.14
CA MET A 24 -26.83 15.03 6.19
C MET A 24 -25.92 14.44 7.29
N LYS A 25 -26.09 13.16 7.65
CA LYS A 25 -25.20 12.44 8.59
C LYS A 25 -23.83 12.15 7.98
N TRP A 26 -23.76 12.03 6.65
CA TRP A 26 -22.56 11.72 5.90
C TRP A 26 -21.61 12.90 5.77
N ARG A 27 -22.13 14.14 5.72
CA ARG A 27 -21.27 15.34 5.69
C ARG A 27 -20.38 15.43 6.91
N VAL A 28 -20.89 15.10 8.11
CA VAL A 28 -20.11 15.23 9.36
C VAL A 28 -19.04 14.13 9.46
N SER A 29 -19.34 12.89 9.05
CA SER A 29 -18.37 11.78 9.14
C SER A 29 -17.31 11.80 8.02
N LEU A 30 -17.68 12.20 6.80
CA LEU A 30 -16.70 12.44 5.73
C LEU A 30 -15.84 13.67 6.02
N LEU A 31 -16.39 14.76 6.55
CA LEU A 31 -15.56 15.89 6.99
C LEU A 31 -14.60 15.48 8.11
N SER A 32 -15.00 14.67 9.09
CA SER A 32 -14.08 14.23 10.15
C SER A 32 -12.94 13.34 9.62
N VAL A 33 -13.22 12.46 8.67
CA VAL A 33 -12.19 11.62 8.03
C VAL A 33 -11.32 12.46 7.08
N LEU A 34 -11.90 13.37 6.30
CA LEU A 34 -11.16 14.26 5.41
C LEU A 34 -10.31 15.27 6.22
N LEU A 35 -10.81 15.77 7.34
CA LEU A 35 -10.07 16.65 8.25
C LEU A 35 -8.93 15.91 8.95
N LEU A 36 -9.10 14.64 9.34
CA LEU A 36 -8.02 13.80 9.87
C LEU A 36 -6.95 13.46 8.81
N VAL A 37 -7.34 13.36 7.54
CA VAL A 37 -6.42 13.10 6.40
C VAL A 37 -5.72 14.38 5.92
N LEU A 38 -6.34 15.55 6.06
CA LEU A 38 -5.77 16.84 5.61
C LEU A 38 -4.97 17.58 6.69
N PHE A 39 -5.13 17.25 7.98
CA PHE A 39 -4.40 17.92 9.07
C PHE A 39 -2.87 17.73 9.06
N PRO A 40 -2.28 16.62 8.57
CA PRO A 40 -0.82 16.52 8.45
C PRO A 40 -0.28 17.19 7.17
N TRP A 41 -1.14 17.55 6.20
CA TRP A 41 -0.70 17.97 4.87
C TRP A 41 -0.11 19.39 4.85
N PHE A 42 -0.50 20.25 5.79
CA PHE A 42 -0.05 21.65 5.81
C PHE A 42 1.36 21.85 6.37
N SER A 43 1.92 20.86 7.09
CA SER A 43 3.23 20.99 7.72
C SER A 43 4.40 20.82 6.74
N ILE A 44 4.20 20.14 5.60
CA ILE A 44 5.28 19.80 4.66
C ILE A 44 5.49 20.89 3.58
N LEU A 45 4.42 21.61 3.18
CA LEU A 45 4.56 22.76 2.27
C LEU A 45 5.37 23.92 2.87
N SER A 46 5.44 24.02 4.21
CA SER A 46 6.21 25.08 4.88
C SER A 46 7.71 24.77 4.97
N ALA A 47 8.12 23.51 4.83
CA ALA A 47 9.53 23.10 4.92
C ALA A 47 10.32 23.40 3.63
N GLN A 48 9.66 23.40 2.47
CA GLN A 48 10.28 23.79 1.19
C GLN A 48 10.53 25.30 1.08
N SER A 49 9.80 26.14 1.79
CA SER A 49 10.00 27.61 1.73
C SER A 49 11.19 28.10 2.55
N SER A 50 11.68 27.33 3.52
CA SER A 50 12.71 27.79 4.47
C SER A 50 14.16 27.57 4.03
N SER A 51 14.42 26.84 2.94
CA SER A 51 15.79 26.50 2.51
C SER A 51 16.42 27.47 1.51
N GLU A 52 15.70 28.49 1.01
CA GLU A 52 16.26 29.47 0.05
C GLU A 52 17.03 30.63 0.69
N HIS A 53 17.09 30.72 2.02
CA HIS A 53 17.78 31.81 2.71
C HIS A 53 18.79 31.31 3.74
N HIS A 54 19.92 30.76 3.29
CA HIS A 54 21.20 30.83 4.01
C HIS A 54 22.39 30.59 3.05
N GLN A 55 22.69 31.57 2.19
CA GLN A 55 24.03 31.76 1.64
C GLN A 55 24.66 32.97 2.35
N VAL A 56 25.54 32.71 3.31
CA VAL A 56 26.53 33.69 3.77
C VAL A 56 27.91 33.04 3.68
N SER A 57 28.74 33.71 2.90
CA SER A 57 30.10 33.39 2.48
C SER A 57 31.06 33.13 3.64
N LEU A 58 32.01 32.21 3.43
CA LEU A 58 33.38 32.35 3.92
C LEU A 58 34.34 31.59 2.99
N SER A 59 35.08 32.38 2.22
CA SER A 59 36.19 31.97 1.36
C SER A 59 37.49 31.90 2.15
N THR A 60 38.19 30.77 2.13
CA THR A 60 39.67 30.75 2.18
C THR A 60 40.17 29.47 1.48
N GLY A 61 41.08 29.65 0.51
CA GLY A 61 41.50 28.59 -0.41
C GLY A 61 42.63 27.69 0.09
N ALA A 62 42.71 26.52 -0.53
CA ALA A 62 43.94 25.77 -0.80
C ALA A 62 43.65 24.78 -1.96
N THR A 63 44.55 24.78 -2.94
CA THR A 63 44.44 24.13 -4.24
C THR A 63 44.99 22.70 -4.27
N HIS A 64 44.27 21.85 -5.02
CA HIS A 64 44.72 20.67 -5.77
C HIS A 64 45.32 19.46 -5.03
N ASP A 65 44.44 18.49 -4.74
CA ASP A 65 44.66 17.08 -5.09
C ASP A 65 43.36 16.54 -5.73
N ALA A 66 43.40 16.33 -7.04
CA ALA A 66 42.29 15.88 -7.86
C ALA A 66 42.25 14.35 -7.91
N TYR A 67 41.80 13.76 -6.80
CA TYR A 67 41.11 12.47 -6.76
C TYR A 67 39.91 12.61 -5.83
N ALA A 68 39.02 13.55 -6.17
CA ALA A 68 37.65 13.47 -5.73
C ALA A 68 37.01 12.32 -6.52
N GLU A 69 37.17 11.10 -5.99
CA GLU A 69 36.14 10.07 -6.14
C GLU A 69 34.78 10.73 -5.94
N HIS A 70 33.76 10.24 -6.67
CA HIS A 70 32.36 10.65 -6.63
C HIS A 70 31.74 10.59 -5.21
N GLY A 71 32.21 11.45 -4.31
CA GLY A 71 31.73 11.69 -2.96
C GLY A 71 30.82 12.90 -2.99
N GLY A 72 29.59 12.70 -3.43
CA GLY A 72 28.47 13.61 -3.23
C GLY A 72 27.30 12.75 -2.81
N GLY A 73 26.86 12.89 -1.55
CA GLY A 73 25.79 12.07 -0.97
C GLY A 73 24.60 11.99 -1.93
N GLY A 74 24.29 10.76 -2.36
CA GLY A 74 23.13 10.49 -3.20
C GLY A 74 21.84 10.94 -2.52
N TRP A 75 20.77 11.05 -3.30
CA TRP A 75 19.43 11.26 -2.74
C TRP A 75 19.12 10.16 -1.71
N GLU A 76 19.51 8.93 -2.04
CA GLU A 76 19.44 7.76 -1.17
C GLU A 76 20.33 7.98 0.07
N GLY A 77 19.73 7.95 1.26
CA GLY A 77 20.42 8.20 2.53
C GLY A 77 20.61 9.67 2.89
N SER A 78 20.22 10.61 2.02
CA SER A 78 20.07 12.02 2.41
C SER A 78 18.89 12.19 3.37
N ALA A 79 18.89 13.25 4.21
CA ALA A 79 17.78 13.51 5.13
C ALA A 79 16.43 13.68 4.40
N GLN A 80 16.46 14.23 3.18
CA GLN A 80 15.29 14.40 2.33
C GLN A 80 14.82 13.05 1.76
N GLY A 81 15.74 12.22 1.26
CA GLY A 81 15.44 10.88 0.77
C GLY A 81 14.84 9.99 1.86
N VAL A 82 15.42 10.03 3.06
CA VAL A 82 14.90 9.33 4.25
C VAL A 82 13.49 9.77 4.58
N ALA A 83 13.26 11.07 4.70
CA ALA A 83 11.92 11.60 4.99
C ALA A 83 10.89 11.20 3.92
N TYR A 84 11.31 11.14 2.66
CA TYR A 84 10.47 10.73 1.54
C TYR A 84 10.11 9.24 1.58
N SER A 85 11.11 8.37 1.77
CA SER A 85 10.91 6.93 1.93
C SER A 85 10.03 6.61 3.13
N GLU A 86 10.31 7.21 4.30
CA GLU A 86 9.48 7.03 5.50
C GLU A 86 8.04 7.47 5.27
N PHE A 87 7.83 8.61 4.60
CA PHE A 87 6.50 9.08 4.25
C PHE A 87 5.77 8.08 3.36
N ASN A 88 6.42 7.57 2.32
CA ASN A 88 5.84 6.60 1.39
C ASN A 88 5.39 5.32 2.12
N HIS A 89 6.25 4.79 3.00
CA HIS A 89 5.93 3.60 3.80
C HIS A 89 4.76 3.86 4.75
N ARG A 90 4.78 4.97 5.50
CA ARG A 90 3.70 5.32 6.44
C ARG A 90 2.39 5.61 5.72
N PHE A 91 2.44 6.23 4.55
CA PHE A 91 1.29 6.46 3.69
C PHE A 91 0.65 5.13 3.27
N ALA A 92 1.43 4.20 2.73
CA ALA A 92 0.94 2.86 2.41
C ALA A 92 0.40 2.13 3.65
N GLY A 93 1.12 2.22 4.77
CA GLY A 93 0.75 1.62 6.05
C GLY A 93 -0.61 2.05 6.56
N LEU A 94 -0.96 3.34 6.43
CA LEU A 94 -2.28 3.85 6.78
C LEU A 94 -3.39 3.14 6.00
N PHE A 95 -3.27 3.07 4.67
CA PHE A 95 -4.28 2.42 3.83
C PHE A 95 -4.36 0.91 4.08
N VAL A 96 -3.21 0.26 4.25
CA VAL A 96 -3.14 -1.17 4.58
C VAL A 96 -3.82 -1.47 5.91
N LEU A 97 -3.55 -0.66 6.94
CA LEU A 97 -4.19 -0.81 8.24
C LEU A 97 -5.71 -0.60 8.16
N LEU A 98 -6.17 0.43 7.43
CA LEU A 98 -7.60 0.72 7.27
C LEU A 98 -8.37 -0.44 6.64
N PHE A 99 -7.85 -1.04 5.57
CA PHE A 99 -8.52 -2.21 4.99
C PHE A 99 -8.35 -3.45 5.85
N GLY A 100 -7.19 -3.66 6.50
CA GLY A 100 -6.99 -4.76 7.44
C GLY A 100 -7.99 -4.76 8.60
N LEU A 101 -8.25 -3.60 9.19
CA LEU A 101 -9.28 -3.43 10.24
C LEU A 101 -10.69 -3.70 9.71
N THR A 102 -10.97 -3.30 8.47
CA THR A 102 -12.25 -3.59 7.82
C THR A 102 -12.44 -5.10 7.59
N GLU A 103 -11.41 -5.78 7.10
CA GLU A 103 -11.41 -7.24 6.92
C GLU A 103 -11.53 -7.96 8.27
N LEU A 104 -10.86 -7.48 9.33
CA LEU A 104 -11.03 -8.00 10.68
C LEU A 104 -12.48 -7.88 11.16
N GLY A 105 -13.13 -6.73 10.93
CA GLY A 105 -14.53 -6.53 11.27
C GLY A 105 -15.46 -7.51 10.54
N TYR A 106 -15.19 -7.82 9.27
CA TYR A 106 -15.90 -8.86 8.54
C TYR A 106 -15.65 -10.26 9.12
N SER A 107 -14.39 -10.61 9.42
CA SER A 107 -14.02 -11.90 10.03
C SER A 107 -14.67 -12.11 11.41
N LEU A 108 -14.81 -11.03 12.19
CA LEU A 108 -15.49 -11.01 13.49
C LEU A 108 -17.02 -10.85 13.41
N ARG A 109 -17.58 -10.69 12.20
CA ARG A 109 -19.01 -10.53 11.93
C ARG A 109 -19.61 -9.28 12.56
N TYR A 110 -18.84 -8.20 12.67
CA TYR A 110 -19.40 -6.91 13.05
C TYR A 110 -20.34 -6.37 11.98
N PRO A 111 -21.43 -5.67 12.37
CA PRO A 111 -22.37 -5.09 11.42
C PRO A 111 -21.76 -3.85 10.77
N LEU A 112 -20.94 -4.06 9.73
CA LEU A 112 -20.31 -2.99 8.97
C LEU A 112 -21.25 -2.47 7.85
N PRO A 113 -21.25 -1.15 7.58
CA PRO A 113 -22.01 -0.58 6.46
C PRO A 113 -21.61 -1.21 5.12
N SER A 114 -22.55 -1.41 4.20
CA SER A 114 -22.29 -2.13 2.94
C SER A 114 -21.22 -1.49 2.05
N TRP A 115 -20.93 -0.20 2.18
CA TRP A 115 -19.87 0.47 1.41
C TRP A 115 -18.47 0.01 1.83
N THR A 116 -18.31 -0.49 3.07
CA THR A 116 -17.00 -0.93 3.59
C THR A 116 -16.39 -2.08 2.81
N ARG A 117 -17.21 -2.82 2.03
CA ARG A 117 -16.72 -3.86 1.11
C ARG A 117 -15.73 -3.28 0.10
N LEU A 118 -15.86 -2.00 -0.26
CA LEU A 118 -14.99 -1.35 -1.24
C LEU A 118 -13.73 -0.73 -0.62
N VAL A 119 -13.51 -0.83 0.69
CA VAL A 119 -12.32 -0.25 1.35
C VAL A 119 -11.04 -0.94 0.87
N LEU A 120 -11.01 -2.28 0.79
CA LEU A 120 -9.84 -3.02 0.28
C LEU A 120 -9.49 -2.63 -1.16
N PRO A 121 -10.41 -2.76 -2.15
CA PRO A 121 -10.06 -2.37 -3.52
C PRO A 121 -9.78 -0.87 -3.66
N GLY A 122 -10.45 -0.02 -2.88
CA GLY A 122 -10.16 1.42 -2.86
C GLY A 122 -8.74 1.72 -2.35
N ALA A 123 -8.33 1.09 -1.24
CA ALA A 123 -6.99 1.22 -0.68
C ALA A 123 -5.91 0.76 -1.66
N PHE A 124 -6.08 -0.43 -2.28
CA PHE A 124 -5.17 -0.89 -3.32
C PHE A 124 -5.15 0.02 -4.55
N GLY A 125 -6.29 0.63 -4.92
CA GLY A 125 -6.35 1.59 -6.02
C GLY A 125 -5.55 2.86 -5.72
N VAL A 126 -5.69 3.41 -4.51
CA VAL A 126 -4.93 4.58 -4.06
C VAL A 126 -3.43 4.26 -3.96
N ILE A 127 -3.06 3.17 -3.28
CA ILE A 127 -1.66 2.74 -3.16
C ILE A 127 -1.06 2.46 -4.54
N GLY A 128 -1.78 1.75 -5.41
CA GLY A 128 -1.31 1.42 -6.75
C GLY A 128 -1.06 2.66 -7.61
N ALA A 129 -2.01 3.61 -7.62
CA ALA A 129 -1.80 4.89 -8.29
C ALA A 129 -0.63 5.67 -7.67
N TYR A 130 -0.50 5.63 -6.34
CA TYR A 130 0.60 6.27 -5.63
C TYR A 130 1.97 5.74 -6.05
N LEU A 131 2.14 4.42 -6.05
CA LEU A 131 3.39 3.76 -6.45
C LEU A 131 3.72 3.96 -7.95
N LEU A 132 2.71 4.11 -8.80
CA LEU A 132 2.98 4.37 -10.21
C LEU A 132 3.48 5.80 -10.44
N VAL A 133 2.98 6.77 -9.68
CA VAL A 133 3.17 8.19 -9.98
C VAL A 133 4.13 8.89 -9.02
N TRP A 134 4.02 8.65 -7.71
CA TRP A 134 4.66 9.45 -6.66
C TRP A 134 5.64 8.68 -5.77
N SER A 135 5.77 7.34 -5.83
CA SER A 135 6.73 6.64 -4.95
C SER A 135 8.19 7.03 -5.18
N ASP A 136 8.53 7.43 -6.40
CA ASP A 136 9.90 7.67 -6.84
C ASP A 136 9.98 9.07 -7.45
N HIS A 137 10.69 9.97 -6.77
CA HIS A 137 10.73 11.38 -7.15
C HIS A 137 11.42 11.63 -8.50
N GLU A 138 12.43 10.84 -8.87
CA GLU A 138 13.12 10.94 -10.17
C GLU A 138 12.42 10.16 -11.28
N ALA A 139 11.53 9.22 -10.96
CA ALA A 139 10.95 8.35 -11.98
C ALA A 139 9.84 9.04 -12.78
N TRP A 140 9.65 8.56 -14.01
CA TRP A 140 8.46 8.87 -14.79
C TRP A 140 7.18 8.46 -14.00
N PRO A 141 6.09 9.27 -14.00
CA PRO A 141 5.82 10.39 -14.90
C PRO A 141 6.13 11.79 -14.37
N ILE A 142 6.58 11.93 -13.13
CA ILE A 142 6.73 13.25 -12.48
C ILE A 142 8.19 13.72 -12.40
N GLY A 143 9.14 12.80 -12.45
CA GLY A 143 10.56 13.07 -12.27
C GLY A 143 11.34 13.34 -13.56
N SER A 144 12.65 13.41 -13.41
CA SER A 144 13.58 13.71 -14.50
C SER A 144 13.80 12.55 -15.47
N LEU A 145 13.61 11.30 -15.01
CA LEU A 145 13.78 10.10 -15.82
C LEU A 145 12.63 9.96 -16.83
N THR A 146 13.01 9.62 -18.06
CA THR A 146 12.05 9.20 -19.09
C THR A 146 11.43 7.84 -18.75
N LEU A 147 10.35 7.47 -19.46
CA LEU A 147 9.74 6.14 -19.34
C LEU A 147 10.77 5.03 -19.58
N GLU A 148 11.57 5.12 -20.65
CA GLU A 148 12.60 4.13 -20.96
C GLU A 148 13.60 4.02 -19.80
N GLN A 149 14.17 5.14 -19.34
CA GLN A 149 15.13 5.14 -18.24
C GLN A 149 14.56 4.61 -16.92
N THR A 150 13.27 4.82 -16.66
CA THR A 150 12.58 4.29 -15.46
C THR A 150 12.50 2.76 -15.50
N PHE A 151 12.23 2.16 -16.67
CA PHE A 151 12.01 0.71 -16.79
C PHE A 151 13.23 -0.08 -17.29
N SER A 152 14.21 0.57 -17.93
CA SER A 152 15.49 -0.01 -18.34
C SER A 152 16.64 0.38 -17.42
N GLY A 153 16.36 1.22 -16.41
CA GLY A 153 17.33 1.72 -15.45
C GLY A 153 17.98 0.60 -14.63
N GLN A 154 19.08 0.96 -13.97
CA GLN A 154 19.80 0.05 -13.08
C GLN A 154 19.35 0.13 -11.63
N ASP A 155 18.36 0.99 -11.32
CA ASP A 155 17.81 1.11 -9.97
C ASP A 155 16.69 0.08 -9.74
N PRO A 156 16.96 -1.01 -8.99
CA PRO A 156 15.97 -2.06 -8.77
C PRO A 156 14.82 -1.58 -7.89
N GLU A 157 15.02 -0.54 -7.06
CA GLU A 157 14.01 0.01 -6.17
C GLU A 157 12.84 0.58 -6.97
N ILE A 158 13.14 1.48 -7.91
CA ILE A 158 12.15 2.11 -8.80
C ILE A 158 11.36 1.03 -9.55
N ILE A 159 12.06 0.05 -10.12
CA ILE A 159 11.43 -1.04 -10.89
C ILE A 159 10.47 -1.84 -9.99
N GLN A 160 10.90 -2.18 -8.77
CA GLN A 160 10.06 -2.90 -7.81
C GLN A 160 8.83 -2.08 -7.38
N HIS A 161 8.97 -0.78 -7.13
CA HIS A 161 7.84 0.11 -6.85
C HIS A 161 6.82 0.12 -7.98
N LYS A 162 7.26 0.19 -9.26
CA LYS A 162 6.33 0.12 -10.40
C LYS A 162 5.64 -1.23 -10.49
N PHE A 163 6.33 -2.34 -10.25
CA PHE A 163 5.70 -3.67 -10.19
C PHE A 163 4.66 -3.77 -9.06
N TYR A 164 4.99 -3.29 -7.87
CA TYR A 164 4.06 -3.25 -6.74
C TYR A 164 2.83 -2.40 -7.07
N GLY A 165 3.01 -1.26 -7.75
CA GLY A 165 1.93 -0.41 -8.24
C GLY A 165 1.00 -1.14 -9.21
N ILE A 166 1.55 -1.89 -10.18
CA ILE A 166 0.78 -2.70 -11.13
C ILE A 166 0.02 -3.82 -10.42
N PHE A 167 0.66 -4.53 -9.48
CA PHE A 167 0.01 -5.59 -8.71
C PHE A 167 -1.15 -5.03 -7.89
N ALA A 168 -0.94 -3.92 -7.19
CA ALA A 168 -1.97 -3.24 -6.41
C ALA A 168 -3.14 -2.77 -7.30
N ALA A 169 -2.86 -2.11 -8.41
CA ALA A 169 -3.91 -1.65 -9.33
C ALA A 169 -4.73 -2.82 -9.92
N THR A 170 -4.06 -3.91 -10.31
CA THR A 170 -4.74 -5.09 -10.84
C THR A 170 -5.60 -5.77 -9.77
N ALA A 171 -5.08 -5.88 -8.53
CA ALA A 171 -5.83 -6.39 -7.40
C ALA A 171 -7.05 -5.51 -7.08
N ALA A 172 -6.90 -4.18 -7.13
CA ALA A 172 -7.99 -3.22 -6.91
C ALA A 172 -9.15 -3.43 -7.89
N VAL A 173 -8.84 -3.55 -9.19
CA VAL A 173 -9.84 -3.81 -10.23
C VAL A 173 -10.52 -5.16 -9.99
N SER A 174 -9.73 -6.21 -9.78
CA SER A 174 -10.26 -7.56 -9.60
C SER A 174 -11.17 -7.68 -8.37
N GLU A 175 -10.74 -7.11 -7.24
CA GLU A 175 -11.51 -7.11 -5.99
C GLU A 175 -12.74 -6.21 -6.09
N THR A 176 -12.69 -5.11 -6.84
CA THR A 176 -13.89 -4.31 -7.12
C THR A 176 -14.92 -5.17 -7.84
N LEU A 177 -14.54 -5.83 -8.94
CA LEU A 177 -15.43 -6.67 -9.74
C LEU A 177 -16.03 -7.82 -8.91
N ARG A 178 -15.23 -8.45 -8.05
CA ARG A 178 -15.70 -9.50 -7.13
C ARG A 178 -16.71 -8.96 -6.13
N ARG A 179 -16.41 -7.85 -5.47
CA ARG A 179 -17.19 -7.32 -4.34
C ARG A 179 -18.48 -6.61 -4.76
N ILE A 180 -18.58 -6.19 -6.02
CA ILE A 180 -19.86 -5.74 -6.63
C ILE A 180 -20.66 -6.87 -7.28
N GLY A 181 -20.10 -8.09 -7.35
CA GLY A 181 -20.79 -9.28 -7.87
C GLY A 181 -20.74 -9.43 -9.40
N TRP A 182 -19.87 -8.71 -10.10
CA TRP A 182 -19.68 -8.86 -11.55
C TRP A 182 -18.76 -10.03 -11.92
N ALA A 183 -17.88 -10.43 -10.99
CA ALA A 183 -16.92 -11.50 -11.18
C ALA A 183 -17.07 -12.60 -10.11
N CYS A 184 -17.95 -13.57 -10.37
CA CYS A 184 -18.32 -14.60 -9.40
C CYS A 184 -17.39 -15.83 -9.38
N HIS A 185 -16.57 -16.03 -10.42
CA HIS A 185 -15.69 -17.20 -10.48
C HIS A 185 -14.51 -17.06 -9.50
N PRO A 186 -14.17 -18.08 -8.70
CA PRO A 186 -13.10 -18.00 -7.70
C PRO A 186 -11.74 -17.57 -8.25
N ILE A 187 -11.46 -17.84 -9.54
CA ILE A 187 -10.22 -17.43 -10.21
C ILE A 187 -9.95 -15.92 -10.14
N TRP A 188 -10.98 -15.09 -10.00
CA TRP A 188 -10.81 -13.64 -9.88
C TRP A 188 -10.08 -13.22 -8.60
N ALA A 189 -9.88 -14.13 -7.62
CA ALA A 189 -8.99 -13.87 -6.49
C ALA A 189 -7.51 -13.87 -6.89
N ALA A 190 -7.17 -14.42 -8.07
CA ALA A 190 -5.80 -14.67 -8.47
C ALA A 190 -4.93 -13.41 -8.49
N PRO A 191 -5.37 -12.24 -9.01
CA PRO A 191 -4.54 -11.05 -8.97
C PRO A 191 -4.11 -10.63 -7.57
N LEU A 192 -5.01 -10.68 -6.59
CA LEU A 192 -4.68 -10.37 -5.20
C LEU A 192 -3.72 -11.41 -4.62
N VAL A 193 -4.04 -12.70 -4.77
CA VAL A 193 -3.25 -13.78 -4.16
C VAL A 193 -1.85 -13.88 -4.78
N ILE A 194 -1.76 -13.89 -6.11
CA ILE A 194 -0.49 -14.01 -6.83
C ILE A 194 0.33 -12.73 -6.67
N GLY A 195 -0.30 -11.55 -6.79
CA GLY A 195 0.36 -10.27 -6.59
C GLY A 195 0.93 -10.13 -5.18
N ALA A 196 0.18 -10.51 -4.14
CA ALA A 196 0.66 -10.53 -2.76
C ALA A 196 1.78 -11.55 -2.54
N MET A 197 1.70 -12.73 -3.17
CA MET A 197 2.75 -13.75 -3.07
C MET A 197 4.05 -13.28 -3.72
N ILE A 198 4.00 -12.83 -4.97
CA ILE A 198 5.18 -12.34 -5.70
C ILE A 198 5.71 -11.08 -5.03
N GLY A 199 4.85 -10.14 -4.65
CA GLY A 199 5.22 -8.94 -3.93
C GLY A 199 5.94 -9.25 -2.62
N GLY A 200 5.37 -10.14 -1.80
CA GLY A 200 5.97 -10.62 -0.56
C GLY A 200 7.35 -11.27 -0.77
N LEU A 201 7.51 -12.06 -1.84
CA LEU A 201 8.81 -12.66 -2.18
C LEU A 201 9.84 -11.63 -2.64
N LEU A 202 9.42 -10.63 -3.42
CA LEU A 202 10.32 -9.56 -3.88
C LEU A 202 10.85 -8.72 -2.73
N LEU A 203 10.09 -8.54 -1.65
CA LEU A 203 10.52 -7.76 -0.48
C LEU A 203 11.75 -8.37 0.22
N PHE A 204 12.02 -9.67 0.08
CA PHE A 204 13.27 -10.26 0.60
C PHE A 204 14.53 -9.75 -0.10
N TRP A 205 14.38 -9.12 -1.27
CA TRP A 205 15.46 -8.59 -2.09
C TRP A 205 15.27 -7.09 -2.39
N HIS A 206 14.39 -6.42 -1.64
CA HIS A 206 14.16 -4.99 -1.77
C HIS A 206 15.18 -4.23 -0.92
N SER A 207 15.81 -3.22 -1.51
CA SER A 207 16.83 -2.38 -0.87
C SER A 207 16.75 -0.96 -1.41
N HIS A 208 16.93 0.03 -0.53
CA HIS A 208 17.01 1.44 -0.92
C HIS A 208 18.47 1.83 -1.24
N GLY A 209 18.99 1.42 -2.40
CA GLY A 209 20.34 1.78 -2.85
C GLY A 209 21.47 1.57 -1.82
N ASN A 210 22.50 2.42 -1.86
CA ASN A 210 23.58 2.43 -0.87
C ASN A 210 23.17 3.25 0.37
N HIS A 211 22.29 2.69 1.21
CA HIS A 211 21.81 3.36 2.44
C HIS A 211 22.65 3.03 3.68
N PRO A 212 22.98 4.01 4.55
CA PRO A 212 23.70 3.76 5.80
C PRO A 212 22.94 2.84 6.78
N ALA A 213 21.61 2.76 6.66
CA ALA A 213 20.76 1.88 7.47
C ALA A 213 20.25 0.63 6.73
N ASN A 214 20.97 0.15 5.70
CA ASN A 214 20.56 -1.01 4.92
C ASN A 214 20.15 -2.23 5.76
N GLN A 215 20.83 -2.51 6.87
CA GLN A 215 20.46 -3.65 7.74
C GLN A 215 19.08 -3.49 8.39
N THR A 216 18.71 -2.28 8.81
CA THR A 216 17.39 -1.99 9.39
C THR A 216 16.32 -2.10 8.31
N ILE A 217 16.57 -1.49 7.16
CA ILE A 217 15.71 -1.53 5.98
C ILE A 217 15.45 -2.98 5.57
N GLU A 218 16.50 -3.79 5.40
CA GLU A 218 16.40 -5.20 5.03
C GLU A 218 15.56 -5.98 6.04
N LEU A 219 15.74 -5.75 7.35
CA LEU A 219 14.94 -6.41 8.37
C LEU A 219 13.45 -6.03 8.29
N HIS A 220 13.14 -4.74 8.10
CA HIS A 220 11.77 -4.28 7.87
C HIS A 220 11.15 -4.99 6.66
N HIS A 221 11.89 -5.06 5.55
CA HIS A 221 11.44 -5.67 4.30
C HIS A 221 11.30 -7.20 4.38
N MET A 222 12.22 -7.89 5.04
CA MET A 222 12.11 -9.33 5.30
C MET A 222 10.89 -9.68 6.16
N LEU A 223 10.61 -8.86 7.18
CA LEU A 223 9.42 -9.03 8.02
C LEU A 223 8.14 -8.77 7.22
N LEU A 224 8.09 -7.67 6.46
CA LEU A 224 6.97 -7.37 5.57
C LEU A 224 6.75 -8.48 4.52
N GLY A 225 7.83 -9.00 3.93
CA GLY A 225 7.80 -10.10 2.97
C GLY A 225 7.23 -11.38 3.57
N SER A 226 7.68 -11.74 4.78
CA SER A 226 7.17 -12.90 5.53
C SER A 226 5.67 -12.77 5.85
N LEU A 227 5.25 -11.60 6.32
CA LEU A 227 3.83 -11.30 6.59
C LEU A 227 3.00 -11.31 5.30
N GLY A 228 3.54 -10.78 4.20
CA GLY A 228 2.91 -10.75 2.87
C GLY A 228 2.67 -12.15 2.31
N VAL A 229 3.65 -13.05 2.42
CA VAL A 229 3.50 -14.47 2.06
C VAL A 229 2.42 -15.13 2.92
N GLY A 230 2.42 -14.88 4.24
CA GLY A 230 1.39 -15.37 5.16
C GLY A 230 -0.01 -14.89 4.81
N ALA A 231 -0.15 -13.61 4.45
CA ALA A 231 -1.39 -13.01 3.98
C ALA A 231 -1.86 -13.67 2.67
N ALA A 232 -0.96 -13.82 1.69
CA ALA A 232 -1.27 -14.43 0.41
C ALA A 232 -1.76 -15.89 0.55
N LEU A 233 -1.08 -16.69 1.39
CA LEU A 233 -1.49 -18.08 1.68
C LEU A 233 -2.86 -18.12 2.37
N SER A 234 -3.09 -17.24 3.35
CA SER A 234 -4.38 -17.15 4.06
C SER A 234 -5.51 -16.79 3.09
N SER A 235 -5.31 -15.78 2.23
CA SER A 235 -6.27 -15.38 1.20
C SER A 235 -6.54 -16.49 0.17
N ALA A 236 -5.50 -17.25 -0.21
CA ALA A 236 -5.65 -18.41 -1.10
C ALA A 236 -6.54 -19.49 -0.48
N MET A 237 -6.36 -19.78 0.82
CA MET A 237 -7.18 -20.75 1.54
C MET A 237 -8.65 -20.30 1.64
N VAL A 238 -8.89 -19.01 1.89
CA VAL A 238 -10.25 -18.42 1.88
C VAL A 238 -10.87 -18.54 0.49
N SER A 239 -10.11 -18.22 -0.57
CA SER A 239 -10.64 -18.08 -1.93
C SER A 239 -10.80 -19.42 -2.66
N TRP A 240 -9.93 -20.39 -2.42
CA TRP A 240 -9.83 -21.62 -3.20
C TRP A 240 -9.84 -22.92 -2.38
N GLY A 241 -9.79 -22.85 -1.05
CA GLY A 241 -9.79 -24.03 -0.16
C GLY A 241 -11.11 -24.81 -0.09
N SER A 242 -11.91 -24.79 -1.14
CA SER A 242 -13.28 -25.35 -1.19
C SER A 242 -13.27 -26.87 -0.92
N GLY A 243 -13.85 -27.26 0.22
CA GLY A 243 -13.97 -28.65 0.66
C GLY A 243 -13.91 -28.82 2.19
N ALA A 244 -13.37 -27.84 2.89
CA ALA A 244 -13.30 -27.83 4.36
C ALA A 244 -14.61 -27.31 4.99
N SER A 245 -14.92 -27.78 6.20
CA SER A 245 -16.06 -27.31 6.99
C SER A 245 -16.01 -25.78 7.24
N SER A 246 -17.11 -25.19 7.69
CA SER A 246 -17.22 -23.73 7.93
C SER A 246 -16.27 -23.18 9.01
N LEU A 247 -15.67 -24.06 9.83
CA LEU A 247 -14.75 -23.70 10.91
C LEU A 247 -13.33 -23.35 10.41
N PRO A 248 -12.67 -24.19 9.57
CA PRO A 248 -11.42 -23.84 8.89
C PRO A 248 -11.44 -22.51 8.15
N VAL A 249 -12.50 -22.20 7.40
CA VAL A 249 -12.61 -20.95 6.62
C VAL A 249 -12.52 -19.71 7.52
N LYS A 250 -13.21 -19.72 8.68
CA LYS A 250 -13.14 -18.62 9.66
C LYS A 250 -11.74 -18.35 10.20
N LYS A 251 -10.91 -19.40 10.34
CA LYS A 251 -9.53 -19.24 10.82
C LYS A 251 -8.66 -18.54 9.78
N TRP A 252 -8.86 -18.85 8.50
CA TRP A 252 -8.13 -18.23 7.40
C TRP A 252 -8.56 -16.78 7.16
N ASP A 253 -9.86 -16.48 7.28
CA ASP A 253 -10.37 -15.10 7.26
C ASP A 253 -9.75 -14.24 8.37
N LEU A 254 -9.63 -14.80 9.57
CA LEU A 254 -8.98 -14.12 10.70
C LEU A 254 -7.47 -13.98 10.48
N ALA A 255 -6.79 -15.04 10.01
CA ALA A 255 -5.36 -15.01 9.74
C ALA A 255 -5.01 -13.96 8.68
N TRP A 256 -5.77 -13.90 7.58
CA TRP A 256 -5.66 -12.86 6.56
C TRP A 256 -5.71 -11.46 7.17
N ALA A 257 -6.77 -11.16 7.94
CA ALA A 257 -6.94 -9.85 8.54
C ALA A 257 -5.80 -9.50 9.51
N VAL A 258 -5.34 -10.46 10.32
CA VAL A 258 -4.22 -10.27 11.25
C VAL A 258 -2.92 -9.98 10.50
N PHE A 259 -2.56 -10.76 9.48
CA PHE A 259 -1.35 -10.50 8.69
C PHE A 259 -1.38 -9.11 8.05
N VAL A 260 -2.49 -8.73 7.44
CA VAL A 260 -2.65 -7.40 6.84
C VAL A 260 -2.51 -6.28 7.87
N ILE A 261 -3.12 -6.43 9.04
CA ILE A 261 -2.98 -5.43 10.13
C ILE A 261 -1.53 -5.31 10.57
N LEU A 262 -0.82 -6.44 10.73
CA LEU A 262 0.60 -6.43 11.09
C LEU A 262 1.46 -5.75 10.02
N ILE A 263 1.18 -5.97 8.73
CA ILE A 263 1.84 -5.25 7.63
C ILE A 263 1.58 -3.74 7.76
N GLY A 264 0.33 -3.33 7.96
CA GLY A 264 -0.04 -1.92 8.11
C GLY A 264 0.65 -1.25 9.30
N ILE A 265 0.71 -1.94 10.45
CA ILE A 265 1.45 -1.45 11.64
C ILE A 265 2.94 -1.35 11.34
N GLN A 266 3.55 -2.37 10.74
CA GLN A 266 4.98 -2.38 10.44
C GLN A 266 5.37 -1.24 9.49
N LEU A 267 4.52 -0.93 8.50
CA LEU A 267 4.70 0.19 7.59
C LEU A 267 4.53 1.56 8.27
N LEU A 268 3.58 1.69 9.20
CA LEU A 268 3.40 2.91 9.99
C LEU A 268 4.58 3.17 10.95
N LEU A 269 5.19 2.10 11.44
CA LEU A 269 6.37 2.13 12.32
C LEU A 269 7.68 2.04 11.54
N TYR A 270 7.64 2.13 10.20
CA TYR A 270 8.83 2.12 9.37
C TYR A 270 9.73 3.33 9.66
N PHE A 271 11.03 3.08 9.70
CA PHE A 271 12.10 4.07 9.81
C PHE A 271 13.38 3.53 9.16
N GLU A 272 14.26 4.45 8.77
CA GLU A 272 15.58 4.16 8.20
C GLU A 272 16.64 5.16 8.70
#